data_AF-A0A927X7X5-F1
#
_entry.id   AF-A0A927X7X5-F1
#
_cell.length_a   1.000
_cell.length_b   1.000
_cell.length_c   1.000
_cell.angle_alpha   90.00
_cell.angle_beta   90.00
_cell.angle_gamma   90.00
#
_symmetry.space_group_name_H-M   'P 1'
#
loop_
_entity.id
_entity.type
_entity.pdbx_description
1 polymer ?
#
loop_
_entity_poly.entity_id
_entity_poly.type
_entity_poly.pdbx_seq_one_letter_code
_entity_poly.pdbx_strand_id
1 'polypeptide(L)'
;MEKNKVDMLEEIEQDLIVTPSEKEPELKEFEKLLLEERDRRDLDKALTLIKAGCFYEVENEPALDFNNLELVPMKRKLKGLYDLYRNKETHDLLYVSPLVEDISEDGKKNVKPYGYKVLYIESMDAETYQMVVKAAKNNIKNGVARAYKFAFILYFAVIAITLANMVYIFINTLESGILAALASIIFNNATYLVGILIATILLVPMMIKYKKYKAE
;
A
#
# COMPACT_ATOMS: atom_id res chain seq x y z
N MET A 1 -9.06 28.89 -74.67
CA MET A 1 -9.15 27.43 -74.51
C MET A 1 -9.28 27.15 -73.03
N GLU A 2 -10.52 27.12 -72.53
CA GLU A 2 -10.84 26.70 -71.17
C GLU A 2 -11.91 25.61 -71.27
N LYS A 3 -11.47 24.37 -71.10
CA LYS A 3 -12.22 23.12 -70.90
C LYS A 3 -11.23 22.23 -70.14
N ASN A 4 -11.50 21.52 -69.05
CA ASN A 4 -12.66 21.31 -68.20
C ASN A 4 -12.04 21.07 -66.81
N LYS A 5 -12.43 21.84 -65.79
CA LYS A 5 -12.11 21.53 -64.37
C LYS A 5 -13.28 20.84 -63.66
N VAL A 6 -14.35 20.53 -64.40
CA VAL A 6 -15.58 19.94 -63.86
C VAL A 6 -15.58 18.40 -63.96
N ASP A 7 -14.88 17.84 -64.96
CA ASP A 7 -14.90 16.38 -65.21
C ASP A 7 -14.04 15.54 -64.24
N MET A 8 -13.26 16.15 -63.32
CA MET A 8 -12.46 15.39 -62.34
C MET A 8 -13.09 15.32 -60.94
N LEU A 9 -14.26 15.92 -60.72
CA LEU A 9 -14.94 15.89 -59.43
C LEU A 9 -16.07 14.86 -59.37
N GLU A 10 -16.56 14.36 -60.51
CA GLU A 10 -17.68 13.41 -60.55
C GLU A 10 -17.26 11.92 -60.45
N GLU A 11 -15.97 11.59 -60.47
CA GLU A 11 -15.49 10.20 -60.37
C GLU A 11 -15.09 9.74 -58.95
N ILE A 12 -15.24 10.58 -57.91
CA ILE A 12 -14.82 10.23 -56.53
C ILE A 12 -16.01 9.99 -55.58
N GLU A 13 -17.27 10.14 -56.03
CA GLU A 13 -18.45 10.05 -55.15
C GLU A 13 -19.17 8.69 -55.12
N GLN A 14 -18.62 7.62 -55.68
CA GLN A 14 -19.26 6.30 -55.59
C GLN A 14 -18.31 5.24 -55.03
N ASP A 15 -18.83 4.50 -54.06
CA ASP A 15 -18.25 3.33 -53.37
C ASP A 15 -17.42 3.55 -52.11
N LEU A 16 -17.96 4.31 -51.17
CA LEU A 16 -17.82 3.98 -49.74
C LEU A 16 -19.20 3.67 -49.16
N ILE A 17 -19.77 2.54 -49.60
CA ILE A 17 -20.82 1.86 -48.84
C ILE A 17 -20.14 1.32 -47.57
N VAL A 18 -20.10 2.14 -46.53
CA VAL A 18 -19.71 1.72 -45.18
C VAL A 18 -20.86 0.86 -44.65
N THR A 19 -20.80 -0.44 -44.87
CA THR A 19 -21.57 -1.39 -44.06
C THR A 19 -21.19 -1.18 -42.59
N PRO A 20 -22.14 -1.04 -41.66
CA PRO A 20 -21.84 -0.88 -40.25
C PRO A 20 -21.15 -2.17 -39.77
N SER A 21 -19.85 -2.08 -39.50
CA SER A 21 -19.09 -3.14 -38.84
C SER A 21 -19.58 -3.23 -37.40
N GLU A 22 -20.43 -4.22 -37.11
CA GLU A 22 -20.95 -4.60 -35.79
C GLU A 22 -19.88 -5.22 -34.85
N LYS A 23 -18.60 -4.91 -35.06
CA LYS A 23 -17.52 -5.33 -34.16
C LYS A 23 -16.87 -4.10 -33.58
N GLU A 24 -16.90 -4.02 -32.24
CA GLU A 24 -16.09 -3.08 -31.46
C GLU A 24 -14.67 -3.05 -32.06
N PRO A 25 -14.10 -1.86 -32.30
CA PRO A 25 -12.77 -1.76 -32.86
C PRO A 25 -11.81 -2.47 -31.91
N GLU A 26 -11.21 -3.56 -32.37
CA GLU A 26 -10.11 -4.20 -31.65
C GLU A 26 -8.99 -3.15 -31.53
N LEU A 27 -8.85 -2.58 -30.33
CA LEU A 27 -7.74 -1.69 -29.98
C LEU A 27 -6.45 -2.35 -30.44
N LYS A 28 -5.67 -1.64 -31.25
CA LYS A 28 -4.38 -2.14 -31.74
C LYS A 28 -3.55 -2.52 -30.51
N GLU A 29 -2.80 -3.62 -30.55
CA GLU A 29 -2.11 -4.16 -29.35
C GLU A 29 -1.32 -3.08 -28.56
N PHE A 30 -0.77 -2.09 -29.27
CA PHE A 30 -0.11 -0.93 -28.68
C PHE A 30 -1.03 -0.05 -27.80
N GLU A 31 -2.26 0.21 -28.23
CA GLU A 31 -3.24 0.99 -27.47
C GLU A 31 -3.64 0.26 -26.19
N LYS A 32 -3.77 -1.08 -26.25
CA LYS A 32 -3.99 -1.91 -25.05
C LYS A 32 -2.85 -1.77 -24.05
N LEU A 33 -1.60 -1.83 -24.52
CA LEU A 33 -0.43 -1.66 -23.66
C LEU A 33 -0.37 -0.27 -23.01
N LEU A 34 -0.72 0.79 -23.75
CA LEU A 34 -0.77 2.15 -23.22
C LEU A 34 -1.85 2.32 -22.14
N LEU A 35 -3.01 1.69 -22.33
CA LEU A 35 -4.10 1.69 -21.34
C LEU A 35 -3.66 0.96 -20.06
N GLU A 36 -3.05 -0.21 -20.18
CA GLU A 36 -2.53 -0.96 -19.02
C GLU A 36 -1.47 -0.16 -18.25
N GLU A 37 -0.56 0.52 -18.95
CA GLU A 37 0.47 1.33 -18.31
C GLU A 37 -0.10 2.59 -17.64
N ARG A 38 -1.12 3.21 -18.24
CA ARG A 38 -1.87 4.31 -17.62
C ARG A 38 -2.57 3.84 -16.34
N ASP A 39 -3.30 2.75 -16.40
CA ASP A 39 -4.06 2.24 -15.25
C ASP A 39 -3.13 1.81 -14.11
N ARG A 40 -1.97 1.25 -14.43
CA ARG A 40 -0.91 0.97 -13.45
C ARG A 40 -0.41 2.24 -12.77
N ARG A 41 -0.16 3.30 -13.53
CA ARG A 41 0.30 4.60 -12.99
C ARG A 41 -0.76 5.24 -12.10
N ASP A 42 -2.02 5.19 -12.50
CA ASP A 42 -3.13 5.74 -11.72
C ASP A 42 -3.30 4.99 -10.40
N LEU A 43 -3.18 3.66 -10.42
CA LEU A 43 -3.22 2.84 -9.22
C LEU A 43 -2.06 3.15 -8.26
N ASP A 44 -0.84 3.25 -8.78
CA ASP A 44 0.35 3.58 -7.98
C ASP A 44 0.25 5.00 -7.40
N LYS A 45 -0.26 5.97 -8.17
CA LYS A 45 -0.53 7.35 -7.73
C LYS A 45 -1.56 7.36 -6.60
N ALA A 46 -2.70 6.72 -6.82
CA ALA A 46 -3.81 6.66 -5.89
C ALA A 46 -3.41 6.05 -4.53
N LEU A 47 -2.71 4.90 -4.56
CA LEU A 47 -2.22 4.25 -3.35
C LEU A 47 -1.22 5.12 -2.59
N THR A 48 -0.33 5.81 -3.30
CA THR A 48 0.69 6.65 -2.67
C THR A 48 0.05 7.84 -1.95
N LEU A 49 -0.92 8.50 -2.59
CA LEU A 49 -1.62 9.65 -2.01
C LEU A 49 -2.47 9.26 -0.81
N ILE A 50 -3.18 8.11 -0.87
CA ILE A 50 -3.88 7.59 0.31
C ILE A 50 -2.94 7.29 1.47
N LYS A 51 -1.78 6.67 1.20
CA LYS A 51 -0.77 6.42 2.25
C LYS A 51 -0.18 7.71 2.82
N ALA A 52 -0.11 8.76 2.03
CA ALA A 52 0.33 10.07 2.47
C ALA A 52 -0.74 10.87 3.22
N GLY A 53 -2.00 10.40 3.25
CA GLY A 53 -3.12 11.12 3.84
C GLY A 53 -3.69 12.22 2.96
N CYS A 54 -3.35 12.26 1.67
CA CYS A 54 -3.83 13.25 0.70
C CYS A 54 -5.15 12.80 0.06
N PHE A 55 -6.18 12.68 0.89
CA PHE A 55 -7.53 12.35 0.45
C PHE A 55 -8.56 12.99 1.39
N TYR A 56 -9.75 13.24 0.87
CA TYR A 56 -10.90 13.57 1.70
C TYR A 56 -11.95 12.47 1.60
N GLU A 57 -12.55 12.18 2.75
CA GLU A 57 -13.51 11.09 2.92
C GLU A 57 -14.91 11.68 3.04
N VAL A 58 -15.80 11.23 2.16
CA VAL A 58 -17.23 11.58 2.21
C VAL A 58 -18.00 10.32 2.55
N GLU A 59 -18.64 10.36 3.71
CA GLU A 59 -19.55 9.30 4.15
C GLU A 59 -20.97 9.63 3.67
N ASN A 60 -21.64 8.64 3.07
CA ASN A 60 -22.99 8.74 2.51
C ASN A 60 -23.13 9.73 1.34
N GLU A 61 -22.33 9.56 0.30
CA GLU A 61 -22.58 10.21 -0.99
C GLU A 61 -23.87 9.61 -1.61
N PRO A 62 -24.96 10.40 -1.76
CA PRO A 62 -26.29 9.85 -2.07
C PRO A 62 -26.48 9.52 -3.56
N ALA A 63 -25.67 10.08 -4.46
CA ALA A 63 -25.75 9.82 -5.88
C ALA A 63 -24.40 10.04 -6.57
N LEU A 64 -23.60 8.97 -6.67
CA LEU A 64 -22.42 8.97 -7.53
C LEU A 64 -22.88 8.70 -8.98
N ASP A 65 -22.55 9.59 -9.92
CA ASP A 65 -22.83 9.36 -11.34
C ASP A 65 -21.74 8.48 -11.96
N PHE A 66 -21.99 7.17 -11.99
CA PHE A 66 -21.07 6.20 -12.59
C PHE A 66 -20.91 6.35 -14.11
N ASN A 67 -21.78 7.10 -14.80
CA ASN A 67 -21.62 7.29 -16.25
C ASN A 67 -20.37 8.08 -16.60
N ASN A 68 -19.99 9.02 -15.73
CA ASN A 68 -18.79 9.85 -15.86
C ASN A 68 -17.55 9.20 -15.24
N LEU A 69 -17.68 7.98 -14.74
CA LEU A 69 -16.60 7.25 -14.11
C LEU A 69 -16.18 6.05 -14.97
N GLU A 70 -14.88 5.83 -15.04
CA GLU A 70 -14.25 4.66 -15.63
C GLU A 70 -13.65 3.82 -14.51
N LEU A 71 -14.02 2.54 -14.44
CA LEU A 71 -13.46 1.62 -13.47
C LEU A 71 -12.01 1.31 -13.86
N VAL A 72 -11.07 1.59 -12.95
CA VAL A 72 -9.66 1.21 -13.14
C VAL A 72 -9.50 -0.24 -12.70
N PRO A 73 -9.11 -1.16 -13.60
CA PRO A 73 -9.01 -2.58 -13.27
C PRO A 73 -7.90 -2.81 -12.22
N MET A 74 -8.29 -3.26 -11.02
CA MET A 74 -7.35 -3.55 -9.94
C MET A 74 -7.25 -5.05 -9.66
N LYS A 75 -6.04 -5.53 -9.35
CA LYS A 75 -5.83 -6.93 -8.91
C LYS A 75 -6.46 -7.23 -7.55
N ARG A 76 -6.56 -6.22 -6.67
CA ARG A 76 -7.12 -6.33 -5.31
C ARG A 76 -7.74 -5.00 -4.90
N LYS A 77 -8.95 -5.03 -4.32
CA LYS A 77 -9.62 -3.86 -3.77
C LYS A 77 -8.84 -3.23 -2.61
N LEU A 78 -8.91 -1.91 -2.48
CA LEU A 78 -8.32 -1.22 -1.32
C LEU A 78 -9.13 -1.60 -0.06
N LYS A 79 -8.43 -2.02 1.00
CA LYS A 79 -9.02 -2.60 2.23
C LYS A 79 -10.02 -3.76 1.96
N GLY A 80 -9.97 -4.39 0.78
CA GLY A 80 -10.90 -5.44 0.37
C GLY A 80 -12.30 -4.96 -0.03
N LEU A 81 -12.58 -3.65 0.03
CA LEU A 81 -13.94 -3.10 -0.11
C LEU A 81 -14.05 -2.04 -1.22
N TYR A 82 -13.00 -1.22 -1.41
CA TYR A 82 -13.06 -0.07 -2.31
C TYR A 82 -12.54 -0.41 -3.70
N ASP A 83 -13.33 -0.03 -4.70
CA ASP A 83 -12.95 -0.03 -6.11
C ASP A 83 -12.42 1.35 -6.51
N LEU A 84 -11.46 1.39 -7.43
CA LEU A 84 -10.88 2.65 -7.93
C LEU A 84 -11.58 3.06 -9.22
N TYR A 85 -12.08 4.28 -9.23
CA TYR A 85 -12.67 4.91 -10.40
C TYR A 85 -11.84 6.13 -10.80
N ARG A 86 -11.83 6.41 -12.10
CA ARG A 86 -11.30 7.64 -12.68
C ARG A 86 -12.42 8.42 -13.33
N ASN A 87 -12.51 9.71 -13.04
CA ASN A 87 -13.42 10.60 -13.75
C ASN A 87 -12.96 10.74 -15.22
N LYS A 88 -13.87 10.54 -16.17
CA LYS A 88 -13.56 10.58 -17.61
C LYS A 88 -13.19 11.99 -18.09
N GLU A 89 -13.75 13.02 -17.46
CA GLU A 89 -13.55 14.42 -17.84
C GLU A 89 -12.37 15.05 -17.09
N THR A 90 -12.34 14.90 -15.76
CA THR A 90 -11.33 15.57 -14.92
C THR A 90 -10.07 14.73 -14.70
N HIS A 91 -10.13 13.44 -15.01
CA HIS A 91 -9.09 12.46 -14.67
C HIS A 91 -8.81 12.32 -13.16
N ASP A 92 -9.71 12.82 -12.32
CA ASP A 92 -9.61 12.65 -10.87
C ASP A 92 -9.83 11.19 -10.48
N LEU A 93 -9.11 10.75 -9.46
CA LEU A 93 -9.15 9.39 -8.95
C LEU A 93 -9.96 9.34 -7.67
N LEU A 94 -10.81 8.33 -7.53
CA LEU A 94 -11.71 8.19 -6.40
C LEU A 94 -11.93 6.72 -6.06
N TYR A 95 -11.77 6.40 -4.78
CA TYR A 95 -12.07 5.07 -4.26
C TYR A 95 -13.50 5.03 -3.74
N VAL A 96 -14.29 4.09 -4.24
CA VAL A 96 -15.72 3.98 -3.93
C VAL A 96 -15.99 2.64 -3.28
N SER A 97 -16.66 2.66 -2.13
CA SER A 97 -17.23 1.47 -1.49
C SER A 97 -18.75 1.63 -1.44
N PRO A 98 -19.52 0.67 -2.01
CA PRO A 98 -20.97 0.67 -1.83
C PRO A 98 -21.30 0.40 -0.35
N LEU A 99 -22.22 1.18 0.21
CA LEU A 99 -22.79 0.93 1.52
C LEU A 99 -24.09 0.15 1.33
N VAL A 100 -24.10 -1.06 1.89
CA VAL A 100 -25.21 -2.01 1.78
C VAL A 100 -25.65 -2.33 3.20
N GLU A 101 -26.95 -2.18 3.50
CA GLU A 101 -27.49 -2.60 4.78
C GLU A 101 -27.50 -4.13 4.84
N ASP A 102 -27.00 -4.67 5.95
CA ASP A 102 -26.98 -6.11 6.20
C ASP A 102 -28.38 -6.54 6.66
N ILE A 103 -29.26 -6.86 5.71
CA ILE A 103 -30.60 -7.36 6.01
C ILE A 103 -30.52 -8.88 6.11
N SER A 104 -30.05 -9.37 7.26
CA SER A 104 -29.93 -10.79 7.52
C SER A 104 -31.22 -11.37 8.12
N GLU A 105 -32.10 -11.92 7.29
CA GLU A 105 -32.79 -13.19 7.59
C GLU A 105 -32.85 -14.16 6.39
N ASP A 106 -32.77 -13.70 5.14
CA ASP A 106 -33.02 -14.59 3.97
C ASP A 106 -31.97 -14.61 2.84
N GLY A 107 -30.77 -14.07 3.06
CA GLY A 107 -29.59 -14.35 2.21
C GLY A 107 -29.71 -14.03 0.71
N LYS A 108 -30.70 -13.20 0.30
CA LYS A 108 -30.89 -12.81 -1.11
C LYS A 108 -29.98 -11.64 -1.50
N LYS A 109 -29.25 -11.89 -2.59
CA LYS A 109 -27.96 -11.31 -3.01
C LYS A 109 -28.00 -9.97 -3.78
N ASN A 110 -29.12 -9.27 -3.86
CA ASN A 110 -29.24 -8.06 -4.70
C ASN A 110 -29.83 -6.87 -3.92
N VAL A 111 -29.18 -6.48 -2.82
CA VAL A 111 -29.50 -5.23 -2.12
C VAL A 111 -28.81 -4.09 -2.89
N LYS A 112 -29.60 -3.12 -3.38
CA LYS A 112 -29.04 -1.91 -3.97
C LYS A 112 -28.36 -1.10 -2.86
N PRO A 113 -27.16 -0.54 -3.09
CA PRO A 113 -26.51 0.29 -2.10
C PRO A 113 -27.38 1.51 -1.78
N TYR A 114 -27.51 1.84 -0.50
CA TYR A 114 -28.27 3.02 -0.04
C TYR A 114 -27.43 4.30 -0.08
N GLY A 115 -26.12 4.16 -0.25
CA GLY A 115 -25.18 5.25 -0.41
C GLY A 115 -23.79 4.73 -0.74
N TYR A 116 -22.84 5.64 -0.93
CA TYR A 116 -21.46 5.30 -1.19
C TYR A 116 -20.54 5.98 -0.19
N LYS A 117 -19.51 5.25 0.22
CA LYS A 117 -18.38 5.82 0.94
C LYS A 117 -17.27 6.08 -0.07
N VAL A 118 -16.91 7.35 -0.23
CA VAL A 118 -16.01 7.80 -1.29
C VAL A 118 -14.77 8.43 -0.67
N LEU A 119 -13.60 7.99 -1.12
CA LEU A 119 -12.32 8.64 -0.84
C LEU A 119 -11.90 9.36 -2.12
N TYR A 120 -12.07 10.67 -2.11
CA TYR A 120 -11.60 11.51 -3.21
C TYR A 120 -10.11 11.79 -3.01
N ILE A 121 -9.34 11.48 -4.03
CA ILE A 121 -7.90 11.68 -4.01
C ILE A 121 -7.62 13.11 -4.45
N GLU A 122 -6.85 13.86 -3.67
CA GLU A 122 -6.53 15.24 -4.00
C GLU A 122 -5.84 15.32 -5.37
N SER A 123 -6.36 16.19 -6.24
CA SER A 123 -5.72 16.47 -7.51
C SER A 123 -4.46 17.30 -7.24
N MET A 124 -3.32 16.76 -7.67
CA MET A 124 -2.01 17.37 -7.48
C MET A 124 -1.30 17.44 -8.82
N ASP A 125 -0.62 18.56 -9.05
CA ASP A 125 0.33 18.73 -10.12
C ASP A 125 1.54 17.80 -9.94
N ALA A 126 2.31 17.60 -11.02
CA ALA A 126 3.41 16.65 -11.03
C ALA A 126 4.52 17.02 -10.02
N GLU A 127 4.78 18.32 -9.80
CA GLU A 127 5.82 18.76 -8.87
C GLU A 127 5.40 18.52 -7.43
N THR A 128 4.19 18.94 -7.05
CA THR A 128 3.65 18.69 -5.71
C THR A 128 3.54 17.20 -5.43
N TYR A 129 3.10 16.39 -6.41
CA TYR A 129 3.09 14.94 -6.26
C TYR A 129 4.49 14.38 -5.96
N GLN A 130 5.53 14.84 -6.66
CA GLN A 130 6.90 14.41 -6.37
C GLN A 130 7.37 14.86 -4.97
N MET A 131 6.96 16.04 -4.51
CA MET A 131 7.26 16.49 -3.15
C MET A 131 6.58 15.61 -2.10
N VAL A 132 5.31 15.26 -2.29
CA VAL A 132 4.55 14.34 -1.41
C VAL A 132 5.18 12.95 -1.43
N VAL A 133 5.57 12.42 -2.58
CA VAL A 133 6.26 11.13 -2.69
C VAL A 133 7.60 11.15 -1.95
N LYS A 134 8.38 12.23 -2.09
CA LYS A 134 9.66 12.41 -1.38
C LYS A 134 9.42 12.53 0.13
N ALA A 135 8.43 13.31 0.55
CA ALA A 135 8.05 13.46 1.95
C ALA A 135 7.59 12.11 2.52
N ALA A 136 6.70 11.38 1.86
CA ALA A 136 6.24 10.05 2.26
C ALA A 136 7.39 9.04 2.37
N LYS A 137 8.36 9.08 1.43
CA LYS A 137 9.59 8.27 1.50
C LYS A 137 10.47 8.64 2.70
N ASN A 138 10.49 9.92 3.08
CA ASN A 138 11.32 10.43 4.17
C ASN A 138 10.64 10.34 5.55
N ASN A 139 9.30 10.32 5.62
CA ASN A 139 8.56 10.38 6.87
C ASN A 139 8.58 9.06 7.64
N ILE A 140 8.77 7.93 6.95
CA ILE A 140 8.72 6.60 7.54
C ILE A 140 9.66 5.71 6.73
N LYS A 141 10.82 5.26 7.26
CA LYS A 141 11.27 3.84 7.11
C LYS A 141 12.64 3.45 7.66
N ASN A 142 13.69 4.28 7.58
CA ASN A 142 15.03 3.73 7.84
C ASN A 142 15.47 3.77 9.31
N GLY A 143 15.06 4.78 10.09
CA GLY A 143 15.47 4.90 11.49
C GLY A 143 14.94 3.76 12.36
N VAL A 144 13.62 3.52 12.30
CA VAL A 144 12.95 2.48 13.10
C VAL A 144 13.44 1.08 12.73
N ALA A 145 13.62 0.80 11.43
CA ALA A 145 14.13 -0.49 10.97
C ALA A 145 15.59 -0.73 11.38
N ARG A 146 16.45 0.30 11.35
CA ARG A 146 17.84 0.19 11.84
C ARG A 146 17.88 0.05 13.36
N ALA A 147 17.10 0.83 14.10
CA ALA A 147 17.03 0.75 15.56
C ALA A 147 16.54 -0.63 16.02
N TYR A 148 15.55 -1.22 15.34
CA TYR A 148 15.10 -2.58 15.60
C TYR A 148 16.22 -3.62 15.40
N LYS A 149 16.93 -3.57 14.28
CA LYS A 149 18.07 -4.47 14.01
C LYS A 149 19.17 -4.30 15.05
N PHE A 150 19.50 -3.06 15.39
CA PHE A 150 20.52 -2.73 16.37
C PHE A 150 20.14 -3.24 17.77
N ALA A 151 18.89 -3.06 18.20
CA ALA A 151 18.39 -3.57 19.47
C ALA A 151 18.50 -5.10 19.56
N PHE A 152 18.18 -5.82 18.48
CA PHE A 152 18.35 -7.27 18.41
C PHE A 152 19.81 -7.71 18.53
N ILE A 153 20.72 -7.07 17.79
CA ILE A 153 22.16 -7.36 17.85
C ILE A 153 22.70 -7.09 19.25
N LEU A 154 22.34 -5.93 19.84
CA LEU A 154 22.76 -5.54 21.17
C LEU A 154 22.27 -6.54 22.23
N TYR A 155 21.02 -7.00 22.14
CA TYR A 155 20.46 -7.99 23.05
C TYR A 155 21.28 -9.28 23.07
N PHE A 156 21.59 -9.86 21.90
CA PHE A 156 22.40 -11.08 21.83
C PHE A 156 23.85 -10.85 22.24
N ALA A 157 24.43 -9.67 21.94
CA ALA A 157 25.77 -9.32 22.39
C ALA A 157 25.85 -9.26 23.92
N VAL A 158 24.86 -8.65 24.59
CA VAL A 158 24.80 -8.59 26.06
C VAL A 158 24.67 -9.99 26.67
N ILE A 159 23.85 -10.88 26.09
CA ILE A 159 23.76 -12.28 26.55
C ILE A 159 25.10 -12.98 26.42
N ALA A 160 25.78 -12.86 25.27
CA ALA A 160 27.06 -13.50 25.04
C ALA A 160 28.15 -13.01 26.02
N ILE A 161 28.21 -11.70 26.26
CA ILE A 161 29.14 -11.09 27.24
C ILE A 161 28.82 -11.57 28.65
N THR A 162 27.54 -11.62 29.01
CA THR A 162 27.10 -12.09 30.34
C THR A 162 27.49 -13.56 30.54
N LEU A 163 27.25 -14.43 29.57
CA LEU A 163 27.64 -15.84 29.63
C LEU A 163 29.16 -16.00 29.75
N ALA A 164 29.94 -15.25 28.96
CA ALA A 164 31.40 -15.27 29.06
C ALA A 164 31.89 -14.84 30.46
N ASN A 165 31.27 -13.81 31.03
CA ASN A 165 31.59 -13.35 32.38
C ASN A 165 31.21 -14.37 33.46
N MET A 166 30.06 -15.05 33.31
CA MET A 166 29.66 -16.14 34.21
C MET A 166 30.68 -17.29 34.18
N VAL A 167 31.17 -17.68 33.00
CA VAL A 167 32.21 -18.72 32.87
C VAL A 167 33.53 -18.28 33.51
N TYR A 168 33.95 -17.03 33.28
CA TYR A 168 35.17 -16.47 33.87
C TYR A 168 35.12 -16.50 35.41
N ILE A 169 34.02 -16.02 35.99
CA ILE A 169 33.82 -16.00 37.45
C ILE A 169 33.77 -17.42 38.02
N PHE A 170 33.13 -18.36 37.31
CA PHE A 170 33.06 -19.75 37.72
C PHE A 170 34.45 -20.36 37.89
N ILE A 171 35.29 -20.23 36.87
CA ILE A 171 36.65 -20.80 36.85
C ILE A 171 37.49 -20.20 37.99
N ASN A 172 37.45 -18.88 38.16
CA ASN A 172 38.25 -18.20 39.19
C ASN A 172 37.80 -18.48 40.62
N THR A 173 36.57 -18.92 40.82
CA THR A 173 36.02 -19.21 42.15
C THR A 173 35.93 -20.71 42.42
N LEU A 174 36.29 -21.55 41.44
CA LEU A 174 36.12 -23.00 41.52
C LEU A 174 36.96 -23.62 42.63
N GLU A 175 38.15 -23.07 42.89
CA GLU A 175 39.06 -23.51 43.96
C GLU A 175 38.44 -23.36 45.36
N SER A 176 37.55 -22.38 45.55
CA SER A 176 36.82 -22.14 46.80
C SER A 176 35.62 -23.10 46.99
N GLY A 177 35.40 -24.01 46.05
CA GLY A 177 34.31 -24.99 46.06
C GLY A 177 33.13 -24.60 45.18
N ILE A 178 32.41 -25.61 44.69
CA ILE A 178 31.33 -25.47 43.70
C ILE A 178 30.20 -24.56 44.21
N LEU A 179 29.83 -24.68 45.50
CA LEU A 179 28.76 -23.88 46.09
C LEU A 179 29.11 -22.38 46.12
N ALA A 180 30.36 -22.06 46.44
CA ALA A 180 30.87 -20.69 46.46
C ALA A 180 30.97 -20.12 45.03
N ALA A 181 31.43 -20.92 44.07
CA ALA A 181 31.48 -20.51 42.67
C ALA A 181 30.08 -20.19 42.10
N LEU A 182 29.08 -21.02 42.40
CA LEU A 182 27.69 -20.79 41.97
C LEU A 182 27.09 -19.54 42.61
N ALA A 183 27.31 -19.32 43.91
CA ALA A 183 26.85 -18.11 44.59
C ALA A 183 27.49 -16.86 43.95
N SER A 184 28.79 -16.88 43.71
CA SER A 184 29.53 -15.77 43.10
C SER A 184 29.04 -15.45 41.69
N ILE A 185 28.72 -16.46 40.87
CA ILE A 185 28.13 -16.22 39.54
C ILE A 185 26.81 -15.45 39.65
N ILE A 186 25.91 -15.92 40.52
CA ILE A 186 24.56 -15.37 40.65
C ILE A 186 24.62 -13.94 41.18
N PHE A 187 25.38 -13.69 42.26
CA PHE A 187 25.46 -12.35 42.85
C PHE A 187 26.16 -11.34 41.93
N ASN A 188 27.24 -11.73 41.25
CA ASN A 188 27.96 -10.81 40.36
C ASN A 188 27.23 -10.55 39.04
N ASN A 189 26.33 -11.45 38.60
CA ASN A 189 25.58 -11.29 37.36
C ASN A 189 24.09 -10.97 37.55
N ALA A 190 23.62 -10.81 38.78
CA ALA A 190 22.21 -10.58 39.10
C ALA A 190 21.62 -9.41 38.28
N THR A 191 22.32 -8.27 38.24
CA THR A 191 21.86 -7.08 37.50
C THR A 191 21.77 -7.33 35.99
N TYR A 192 22.72 -8.07 35.41
CA TYR A 192 22.70 -8.42 33.99
C TYR A 192 21.56 -9.40 33.67
N LEU A 193 21.34 -10.39 34.52
CA LEU A 193 20.25 -11.37 34.37
C LEU A 193 18.87 -10.70 34.47
N VAL A 194 18.67 -9.80 35.43
CA VAL A 194 17.44 -9.00 35.54
C VAL A 194 17.24 -8.11 34.31
N GLY A 195 18.31 -7.47 33.83
CA GLY A 195 18.27 -6.67 32.60
C GLY A 195 17.87 -7.49 31.37
N ILE A 196 18.42 -8.70 31.21
CA ILE A 196 18.06 -9.63 30.13
C ILE A 196 16.59 -10.05 30.25
N LEU A 197 16.10 -10.37 31.45
CA LEU A 197 14.70 -10.72 31.69
C LEU A 197 13.74 -9.60 31.25
N ILE A 198 14.01 -8.37 31.66
CA ILE A 198 13.20 -7.19 31.29
C ILE A 198 13.26 -6.97 29.77
N ALA A 199 14.46 -6.99 29.18
CA ALA A 199 14.66 -6.79 27.75
C ALA A 199 13.94 -7.85 26.90
N THR A 200 13.91 -9.11 27.36
CA THR A 200 13.22 -10.21 26.68
C THR A 200 11.72 -9.96 26.59
N ILE A 201 11.11 -9.52 27.70
CA ILE A 201 9.67 -9.18 27.73
C ILE A 201 9.38 -7.98 26.82
N LEU A 202 10.27 -6.97 26.80
CA LEU A 202 10.11 -5.76 25.96
C LEU A 202 10.34 -6.01 24.46
N LEU A 203 11.13 -7.02 24.10
CA LEU A 203 11.37 -7.39 22.70
C LEU A 203 10.10 -7.90 21.99
N VAL A 204 9.21 -8.60 22.71
CA VAL A 204 7.95 -9.14 22.17
C VAL A 204 7.00 -8.03 21.66
N PRO A 205 6.61 -7.02 22.44
CA PRO A 205 5.77 -5.93 21.96
C PRO A 205 6.49 -5.08 20.90
N MET A 206 7.83 -4.94 20.98
CA MET A 206 8.61 -4.26 19.96
C MET A 206 8.53 -4.99 18.60
N MET A 207 8.61 -6.32 18.59
CA MET A 207 8.40 -7.14 17.40
C MET A 207 7.00 -7.00 16.83
N ILE A 208 5.96 -7.03 17.69
CA ILE A 208 4.57 -6.88 17.26
C ILE A 208 4.36 -5.50 16.63
N LYS A 209 4.84 -4.44 17.26
CA LYS A 209 4.76 -3.07 16.73
C LYS A 209 5.55 -2.92 15.43
N TYR A 210 6.74 -3.50 15.33
CA TYR A 210 7.54 -3.47 14.10
C TYR A 210 6.87 -4.24 12.95
N LYS A 211 6.23 -5.38 13.22
CA LYS A 211 5.45 -6.12 12.22
C LYS A 211 4.26 -5.30 11.70
N LYS A 212 3.52 -4.64 12.60
CA LYS A 212 2.42 -3.74 12.24
C LYS A 212 2.93 -2.56 11.38
N TYR A 213 3.99 -1.90 11.83
CA TYR A 213 4.67 -0.83 11.09
C TYR A 213 5.15 -1.24 9.70
N LYS A 214 5.60 -2.49 9.51
CA LYS A 214 6.02 -3.01 8.20
C LYS A 214 4.83 -3.35 7.30
N ALA A 215 3.66 -3.65 7.87
CA ALA A 215 2.45 -3.99 7.14
C ALA A 215 1.68 -2.76 6.61
N GLU A 216 1.87 -1.60 7.25
CA GLU A 216 1.38 -0.27 6.82
C GLU A 216 2.27 0.33 5.68
#